data_AF-A0A949HXX4-F1
#
_entry.id   AF-A0A949HXX4-F1
#
_cell.length_a   1.000
_cell.length_b   1.000
_cell.length_c   1.000
_cell.angle_alpha   90.00
_cell.angle_beta   90.00
_cell.angle_gamma   90.00
#
_symmetry.space_group_name_H-M   'P 1'
#
loop_
_entity.id
_entity.type
_entity.pdbx_description
1 polymer ?
#
loop_
_entity_poly.entity_id
_entity_poly.type
_entity_poly.pdbx_seq_one_letter_code
_entity_poly.pdbx_strand_id
1 'polypeptide(L)'
;MIRPWKIISTKLLGDYRIFKLRSDLKVSPRTGKQLDFYVLDSVHWVNVIALTPDNHLVMVEQYRHGSNTVELEIPGGMMDPGEMNPVATAVRELREETGYEGE
;
A
#
# COMPACT_ATOMS: atom_id res chain seq x y z
N MET A 1 25.82 -2.09 12.07
CA MET A 1 24.98 -2.62 10.97
C MET A 1 23.69 -3.17 11.56
N ILE A 2 22.53 -2.67 11.14
CA ILE A 2 21.23 -3.14 11.62
C ILE A 2 20.98 -4.53 11.01
N ARG A 3 20.69 -5.53 11.85
CA ARG A 3 20.35 -6.88 11.38
C ARG A 3 18.83 -7.03 11.33
N PRO A 4 18.26 -7.68 10.30
CA PRO A 4 16.84 -8.02 10.31
C PRO A 4 16.54 -8.96 11.47
N TRP A 5 15.35 -8.81 12.07
CA TRP A 5 14.90 -9.70 13.13
C TRP A 5 14.55 -11.06 12.54
N LYS A 6 15.08 -12.14 13.12
CA LYS A 6 14.79 -13.50 12.67
C LYS A 6 13.32 -13.82 12.95
N ILE A 7 12.59 -14.24 11.94
CA ILE A 7 11.23 -14.78 12.09
C ILE A 7 11.35 -16.22 12.58
N ILE A 8 10.65 -16.55 13.66
CA ILE A 8 10.56 -17.90 14.24
C ILE A 8 9.33 -18.62 13.68
N SER A 9 8.20 -17.92 13.66
CA SER A 9 6.96 -18.45 13.11
C SER A 9 6.08 -17.32 12.61
N THR A 10 5.20 -17.66 11.68
CA THR A 10 4.15 -16.80 11.16
C THR A 10 2.84 -17.54 11.28
N LYS A 11 1.79 -16.87 11.76
CA LYS A 11 0.44 -17.40 11.86
C LYS A 11 -0.54 -16.44 11.20
N LEU A 12 -1.33 -16.96 10.24
CA LEU A 12 -2.46 -16.22 9.67
C LEU A 12 -3.55 -16.10 10.74
N LEU A 13 -4.00 -14.88 11.00
CA LEU A 13 -5.07 -14.57 11.95
C LEU A 13 -6.40 -14.29 11.23
N GLY A 14 -6.36 -13.79 10.00
CA GLY A 14 -7.55 -13.59 9.17
C GLY A 14 -7.21 -13.12 7.76
N ASP A 15 -8.14 -13.37 6.84
CA ASP A 15 -8.11 -12.92 5.45
C ASP A 15 -9.32 -12.02 5.19
N TYR A 16 -9.07 -10.76 4.86
CA TYR A 16 -10.07 -9.70 4.76
C TYR A 16 -10.14 -9.10 3.36
N ARG A 17 -9.85 -9.89 2.31
CA ARG A 17 -9.88 -9.52 0.89
C ARG A 17 -8.76 -8.56 0.46
N ILE A 18 -8.67 -7.39 1.09
CA ILE A 18 -7.70 -6.34 0.75
C ILE A 18 -6.35 -6.51 1.48
N PHE A 19 -6.37 -7.24 2.60
CA PHE A 19 -5.17 -7.62 3.33
C PHE A 19 -5.39 -8.93 4.11
N LYS A 20 -4.28 -9.57 4.46
CA LYS A 20 -4.22 -10.68 5.42
C LYS A 20 -3.59 -10.18 6.71
N LEU A 21 -4.24 -10.42 7.84
CA LEU A 21 -3.65 -10.13 9.15
C LEU A 21 -2.85 -11.37 9.59
N ARG A 22 -1.56 -11.19 9.86
CA ARG A 22 -0.69 -12.26 10.40
C ARG A 22 0.07 -11.80 11.63
N SER A 23 0.33 -12.73 12.54
CA SER A 23 1.28 -12.54 13.64
C SER A 23 2.60 -13.23 13.33
N ASP A 24 3.69 -12.47 13.39
CA ASP A 24 5.06 -12.97 13.28
C ASP A 24 5.73 -12.97 14.65
N LEU A 25 6.15 -14.15 15.12
CA LEU A 25 7.02 -14.24 16.29
C LEU A 25 8.46 -13.98 15.82
N LYS A 26 9.08 -12.89 16.31
CA LYS A 26 10.43 -12.48 15.89
C LYS A 26 11.40 -12.39 17.06
N VAL A 27 12.68 -12.66 16.80
CA VAL A 27 13.76 -12.54 17.79
C VAL A 27 14.50 -11.23 17.63
N SER A 28 14.62 -10.50 18.74
CA SER A 28 15.44 -9.29 18.82
C SER A 28 16.92 -9.63 18.63
N PRO A 29 17.60 -9.11 17.58
CA PRO A 29 19.03 -9.36 17.38
C PRO A 29 19.90 -8.68 18.46
N ARG A 30 19.33 -7.76 19.24
CA ARG A 30 20.03 -7.06 20.34
C ARG A 30 19.87 -7.77 21.69
N THR A 31 18.69 -8.32 21.96
CA THR A 31 18.34 -8.82 23.31
C THR A 31 18.04 -10.31 23.37
N GLY A 32 17.89 -10.99 22.23
CA GLY A 32 17.49 -12.39 22.16
C GLY A 32 16.03 -12.66 22.54
N LYS A 33 15.27 -11.63 22.95
CA LYS A 33 13.85 -11.78 23.31
C LYS A 33 12.99 -12.09 22.10
N GLN A 34 12.01 -12.96 22.29
CA GLN A 34 10.96 -13.24 21.31
C GLN A 34 9.79 -12.29 21.55
N LEU A 35 9.27 -11.69 20.48
CA LEU A 35 8.15 -10.75 20.52
C LEU A 35 7.21 -11.02 19.35
N ASP A 36 5.91 -10.88 19.59
CA ASP A 36 4.89 -10.92 18.54
C ASP A 36 4.79 -9.57 17.81
N PHE A 37 4.73 -9.63 16.49
CA PHE A 37 4.47 -8.49 15.61
C PHE A 37 3.25 -8.78 14.75
N TYR A 38 2.32 -7.84 14.69
CA TYR A 38 1.14 -7.94 13.83
C TYR A 38 1.41 -7.21 12.52
N VAL A 39 1.19 -7.91 11.41
CA VAL A 39 1.47 -7.44 10.07
C VAL A 39 0.18 -7.50 9.26
N LEU A 40 -0.20 -6.37 8.67
CA LEU A 40 -1.18 -6.30 7.60
C LEU A 40 -0.44 -6.54 6.28
N ASP A 41 -0.65 -7.72 5.71
CA ASP A 41 -0.04 -8.16 4.46
C ASP A 41 -1.01 -7.84 3.32
N SER A 42 -0.76 -6.73 2.62
CA SER A 42 -1.60 -6.20 1.54
C SER A 42 -0.91 -6.34 0.18
N VAL A 43 -1.69 -6.16 -0.88
CA VAL A 43 -1.15 -5.97 -2.24
C VAL A 43 -0.28 -4.71 -2.32
N HIS A 44 0.53 -4.63 -3.35
CA HIS A 44 1.24 -3.40 -3.69
C HIS A 44 0.26 -2.32 -4.14
N TRP A 45 0.67 -1.07 -4.03
CA TRP A 45 -0.12 0.10 -4.39
C TRP A 45 0.73 1.13 -5.14
N VAL A 46 0.07 2.01 -5.87
CA VAL A 46 0.70 3.12 -6.56
C VAL A 46 -0.03 4.41 -6.20
N ASN A 47 0.72 5.51 -6.19
CA ASN A 47 0.19 6.86 -6.02
C ASN A 47 0.80 7.72 -7.12
N VAL A 48 0.00 8.60 -7.72
CA VAL A 48 0.37 9.32 -8.94
C VAL A 48 0.43 10.82 -8.67
N ILE A 49 1.60 11.41 -8.86
CA ILE A 49 1.76 12.87 -8.88
C ILE A 49 1.65 13.35 -10.33
N ALA A 50 0.44 13.63 -10.79
CA ALA A 50 0.19 14.06 -12.17
C ALA A 50 0.18 15.60 -12.27
N LEU A 51 1.11 16.15 -13.05
CA LEU A 51 1.18 17.58 -13.34
C LEU A 51 0.65 17.85 -14.76
N THR A 52 -0.26 18.82 -14.88
CA THR A 52 -0.70 19.32 -16.19
C THR A 52 0.39 20.19 -16.83
N PRO A 53 0.34 20.48 -18.14
CA PRO A 53 1.26 21.43 -18.79
C PRO A 53 1.31 22.82 -18.12
N ASP A 54 0.20 23.24 -17.50
CA ASP A 54 0.10 24.51 -16.76
C ASP A 54 0.57 24.42 -15.30
N ASN A 55 1.24 23.33 -14.89
CA ASN A 55 1.73 23.06 -13.54
C ASN A 55 0.64 22.96 -12.45
N HIS A 56 -0.58 22.54 -12.80
CA HIS A 56 -1.58 22.16 -11.81
C HIS A 56 -1.41 20.68 -11.44
N LEU A 57 -1.64 20.36 -10.16
CA LEU A 57 -1.68 18.99 -9.67
C LEU A 57 -3.09 18.43 -9.83
N VAL A 58 -3.20 17.27 -10.48
CA VAL A 58 -4.47 16.54 -10.56
C VAL A 58 -4.75 15.86 -9.22
N MET A 59 -5.95 16.06 -8.68
CA MET A 59 -6.39 15.51 -7.39
C MET A 59 -7.81 14.96 -7.51
N VAL A 60 -8.19 14.09 -6.57
CA VAL A 60 -9.53 13.49 -6.46
C VAL A 60 -10.06 13.62 -5.04
N GLU A 61 -11.38 13.67 -4.89
CA GLU A 61 -12.04 13.56 -3.59
C GLU A 61 -12.57 12.15 -3.39
N GLN A 62 -12.15 11.47 -2.32
CA GLN A 62 -12.56 10.11 -2.01
C GLN A 62 -13.08 9.99 -0.57
N TYR A 63 -14.15 9.21 -0.38
CA TYR A 63 -14.62 8.86 0.95
C TYR A 63 -13.75 7.75 1.56
N ARG A 64 -13.14 8.03 2.71
CA ARG A 64 -12.26 7.08 3.42
C ARG A 64 -12.99 6.47 4.61
N HIS A 65 -13.31 5.18 4.52
CA HIS A 65 -13.98 4.44 5.60
C HIS A 65 -13.20 4.41 6.92
N GLY A 66 -11.86 4.46 6.88
CA GLY A 66 -11.03 4.43 8.08
C GLY A 66 -11.12 5.70 8.92
N SER A 67 -11.20 6.86 8.27
CA SER A 67 -11.34 8.17 8.93
C SER A 67 -12.80 8.65 9.02
N ASN A 68 -13.71 8.07 8.23
CA ASN A 68 -15.09 8.51 8.03
C ASN A 68 -15.21 9.94 7.49
N THR A 69 -14.32 10.32 6.57
CA THR A 69 -14.32 11.65 5.94
C THR A 69 -14.18 11.56 4.43
N VAL A 70 -14.54 12.64 3.73
CA VAL A 70 -14.13 12.86 2.33
C VAL A 70 -12.80 13.58 2.36
N GLU A 71 -11.78 12.99 1.74
CA GLU A 71 -10.42 13.50 1.74
C GLU A 71 -10.03 13.90 0.31
N LEU A 72 -9.26 15.00 0.20
CA LEU A 72 -8.66 15.43 -1.04
C LEU A 72 -7.28 14.77 -1.19
N GLU A 73 -7.11 13.97 -2.24
CA GLU A 73 -5.99 13.05 -2.39
C GLU A 73 -5.43 13.06 -3.81
N ILE A 74 -4.25 12.48 -3.99
CA ILE A 74 -3.70 12.19 -5.31
C ILE A 74 -4.31 10.88 -5.85
N PRO A 75 -4.44 10.73 -7.17
CA PRO A 75 -4.93 9.49 -7.76
C PRO A 75 -4.03 8.32 -7.42
N GLY A 76 -4.60 7.14 -7.24
CA GLY A 76 -3.83 5.97 -6.85
C GLY A 76 -4.69 4.76 -6.60
N GLY A 77 -4.07 3.59 -6.71
CA GLY A 77 -4.80 2.35 -6.60
C GLY A 77 -3.93 1.15 -6.30
N MET A 78 -4.60 0.02 -6.12
CA MET A 78 -3.96 -1.26 -5.85
C MET A 78 -3.38 -1.82 -7.15
N MET A 79 -2.23 -2.46 -7.06
CA MET A 79 -1.75 -3.33 -8.12
C MET A 79 -2.53 -4.64 -8.08
N ASP A 80 -3.08 -5.05 -9.22
CA ASP A 80 -3.83 -6.30 -9.29
C ASP A 80 -2.89 -7.51 -9.07
N PRO A 81 -3.41 -8.64 -8.54
CA PRO A 81 -2.60 -9.83 -8.33
C PRO A 81 -1.90 -10.30 -9.60
N GLY A 82 -0.57 -10.24 -9.62
CA GLY A 82 0.25 -10.64 -10.76
C GLY A 82 0.72 -9.47 -11.65
N GLU A 83 0.25 -8.24 -11.42
CA GLU A 83 0.85 -7.05 -12.02
C GLU A 83 2.27 -6.85 -11.47
N MET A 84 3.23 -6.71 -12.39
CA MET A 84 4.65 -6.51 -12.06
C MET A 84 5.14 -5.11 -12.43
N ASN A 85 4.36 -4.36 -13.21
CA ASN A 85 4.76 -3.04 -13.71
C ASN A 85 3.98 -1.93 -12.99
N PRO A 86 4.56 -1.28 -11.96
CA PRO A 86 3.88 -0.22 -11.22
C PRO A 86 3.58 1.02 -12.07
N VAL A 87 4.36 1.28 -13.13
CA VAL A 87 4.09 2.43 -14.02
C VAL A 87 2.82 2.19 -14.83
N ALA A 88 2.61 0.98 -15.34
CA ALA A 88 1.39 0.63 -16.06
C ALA A 88 0.15 0.73 -15.15
N THR A 89 0.25 0.24 -13.91
CA THR A 89 -0.82 0.40 -12.91
C THR A 89 -1.09 1.89 -12.66
N ALA A 90 -0.06 2.72 -12.47
CA ALA A 90 -0.21 4.15 -12.21
C ALA A 90 -0.93 4.89 -13.35
N VAL A 91 -0.57 4.60 -14.61
CA VAL A 91 -1.23 5.20 -15.79
C VAL A 91 -2.70 4.77 -15.89
N ARG A 92 -3.00 3.49 -15.60
CA ARG A 92 -4.38 2.98 -15.58
C ARG A 92 -5.22 3.68 -14.52
N GLU A 93 -4.73 3.73 -13.27
CA GLU A 93 -5.46 4.34 -12.15
C GLU A 93 -5.68 5.85 -12.37
N LEU A 94 -4.67 6.58 -12.87
CA LEU A 94 -4.82 7.99 -13.21
C LEU A 94 -5.98 8.20 -14.20
N ARG A 95 -6.03 7.38 -15.24
CA ARG A 95 -7.07 7.46 -16.27
C ARG A 95 -8.46 7.09 -15.73
N GLU A 96 -8.55 6.03 -14.94
CA GLU A 96 -9.81 5.53 -14.39
C GLU A 96 -10.42 6.51 -13.38
N GLU A 97 -9.61 7.12 -12.52
CA GLU A 97 -10.11 8.02 -11.47
C GLU A 97 -10.32 9.46 -11.93
N THR A 98 -9.57 9.92 -12.95
CA THR A 98 -9.53 11.36 -13.32
C THR A 98 -9.83 11.64 -14.79
N GLY A 99 -9.71 10.64 -15.67
CA GLY A 99 -9.79 10.81 -17.11
C GLY A 99 -8.53 11.40 -17.76
N TYR A 100 -7.49 11.76 -16.99
CA TYR A 100 -6.21 12.21 -17.52
C TYR A 100 -5.33 11.04 -17.98
N GLU A 101 -4.45 11.29 -18.95
CA GLU A 101 -3.48 10.34 -19.46
C GLU A 101 -2.06 10.93 -19.36
N GLY A 102 -1.07 10.08 -19.15
CA GLY A 102 0.34 10.44 -19.01
C GLY A 102 1.23 9.20 -19.17
N GLU A 103 2.55 9.41 -19.26
CA GLU A 103 3.57 8.37 -19.43
C GLU A 103 4.65 8.39 -18.35
#